data_AF-A0A326QJD2-F1
#
_entry.id   AF-A0A326QJD2-F1
#
_cell.length_a   1.000
_cell.length_b   1.000
_cell.length_c   1.000
_cell.angle_alpha   90.00
_cell.angle_beta   90.00
_cell.angle_gamma   90.00
#
_symmetry.space_group_name_H-M   'P 1'
#
loop_
_entity.id
_entity.type
_entity.pdbx_description
1 polymer ?
#
loop_
_entity_poly.entity_id
_entity_poly.type
_entity_poly.pdbx_seq_one_letter_code
_entity_poly.pdbx_strand_id
1 'polypeptide(L)'
;MGRLFTIGDSVSQGFRSGCTAFTEHAYSTHLARALGIAPSDYRLVLWEGEKLKFDLEALFRRLEGRFGVDVDWGEWPRALLQIMGELDRAETYFERGPGAIGKPVRSFSSPFTDNTAVEGMRVSDAWEITPALCKHRIQLDSRGLDNNFGLACANQPFYRAAYRVLNPQANDTFDAHSPIRWLEGVASSEGVDNLIVFLGANNALGTLFSLDVRLTPGDGRSFTARSEDPTKPDPFNLWHPNDFERDYRQLLEKICQAMASNRNASWKAYVGTVPLVTIAPIIDGFGEERVVKDPRVPPGNASGTFRYYQYYKRYGVSDATALSRRQNHLTFRDAQFIDNVILRYNMIIKQLLAEFNQRYSHSPFVLVDIGDVLSRMAWKRNSGMPNYVYPEEFQWLYPPLNTKFYKASKEGELLEGGIFSLDGVHPTVIGQGIIAWEFLKAFQANGSAPASAAIDWPEIMKQDELYSKPIRVLDDLIENDQVVDFFTQVMALLGR
;
A
#
# COMPACT_ATOMS: atom_id res chain seq x y z
N MET A 1 -21.76 -18.57 1.30
CA MET A 1 -21.40 -17.26 1.85
C MET A 1 -21.50 -16.23 0.74
N GLY A 2 -21.79 -14.98 1.06
CA GLY A 2 -22.01 -13.91 0.10
C GLY A 2 -20.75 -13.37 -0.58
N ARG A 3 -20.91 -12.43 -1.52
CA ARG A 3 -19.81 -11.81 -2.28
C ARG A 3 -19.08 -10.75 -1.46
N LEU A 4 -17.75 -10.77 -1.57
CA LEU A 4 -16.83 -9.76 -1.04
C LEU A 4 -16.32 -8.88 -2.18
N PHE A 5 -16.40 -7.56 -2.04
CA PHE A 5 -15.83 -6.59 -2.98
C PHE A 5 -14.81 -5.69 -2.26
N THR A 6 -13.78 -5.20 -2.94
CA THR A 6 -12.70 -4.41 -2.34
C THR A 6 -12.37 -3.19 -3.18
N ILE A 7 -12.41 -2.03 -2.53
CA ILE A 7 -11.91 -0.75 -3.04
C ILE A 7 -10.78 -0.32 -2.11
N GLY A 8 -9.60 -0.07 -2.66
CA GLY A 8 -8.45 0.30 -1.84
C GLY A 8 -7.24 0.73 -2.65
N ASP A 9 -6.12 0.87 -1.95
CA ASP A 9 -4.84 1.31 -2.51
C ASP A 9 -3.83 0.16 -2.68
N SER A 10 -2.52 0.47 -2.57
CA SER A 10 -1.41 -0.47 -2.70
C SER A 10 -1.50 -1.65 -1.73
N VAL A 11 -1.91 -1.42 -0.48
CA VAL A 11 -2.04 -2.49 0.50
C VAL A 11 -3.13 -3.47 0.09
N SER A 12 -4.26 -2.93 -0.36
CA SER A 12 -5.41 -3.73 -0.83
C SER A 12 -5.13 -4.44 -2.15
N GLN A 13 -4.24 -3.91 -2.98
CA GLN A 13 -3.80 -4.55 -4.21
C GLN A 13 -2.80 -5.70 -3.96
N GLY A 14 -2.19 -5.78 -2.78
CA GLY A 14 -1.09 -6.71 -2.50
C GLY A 14 0.26 -6.23 -3.05
N PHE A 15 0.47 -4.92 -3.16
CA PHE A 15 1.78 -4.34 -3.46
C PHE A 15 2.76 -4.68 -2.34
N ARG A 16 3.98 -5.10 -2.70
CA ARG A 16 5.09 -5.37 -1.76
C ARG A 16 6.41 -5.21 -2.49
N SER A 17 7.46 -4.91 -1.74
CA SER A 17 8.84 -4.90 -2.25
C SER A 17 9.01 -4.05 -3.53
N GLY A 18 8.33 -2.91 -3.63
CA GLY A 18 8.51 -1.95 -4.73
C GLY A 18 7.82 -2.28 -6.06
N CYS A 19 7.06 -3.37 -6.16
CA CYS A 19 6.38 -3.75 -7.40
C CYS A 19 4.90 -4.10 -7.25
N THR A 20 4.18 -4.07 -8.37
CA THR A 20 2.74 -4.27 -8.39
C THR A 20 2.31 -5.68 -8.02
N ALA A 21 1.35 -5.70 -7.09
CA ALA A 21 0.15 -6.52 -7.08
C ALA A 21 0.36 -8.04 -7.05
N PHE A 22 0.83 -8.53 -5.91
CA PHE A 22 0.66 -9.93 -5.52
C PHE A 22 -0.73 -10.10 -4.91
N THR A 23 -1.75 -9.95 -5.76
CA THR A 23 -3.16 -9.96 -5.41
C THR A 23 -3.57 -11.25 -4.70
N GLU A 24 -2.89 -12.37 -4.99
CA GLU A 24 -3.02 -13.66 -4.33
C GLU A 24 -2.62 -13.66 -2.83
N HIS A 25 -1.85 -12.66 -2.40
CA HIS A 25 -1.40 -12.42 -1.04
C HIS A 25 -1.96 -11.12 -0.44
N ALA A 26 -2.88 -10.44 -1.11
CA ALA A 26 -3.56 -9.28 -0.53
C ALA A 26 -4.39 -9.70 0.69
N TYR A 27 -4.49 -8.83 1.70
CA TYR A 27 -5.28 -9.12 2.91
C TYR A 27 -6.74 -9.47 2.59
N SER A 28 -7.32 -8.85 1.55
CA SER A 28 -8.70 -9.13 1.14
C SER A 28 -8.86 -10.51 0.52
N THR A 29 -7.81 -11.04 -0.13
CA THR A 29 -7.76 -12.42 -0.64
C THR A 29 -7.61 -13.43 0.50
N HIS A 30 -6.74 -13.15 1.48
CA HIS A 30 -6.64 -13.97 2.69
C HIS A 30 -7.97 -13.98 3.47
N LEU A 31 -8.63 -12.83 3.57
CA LEU A 31 -9.95 -12.73 4.18
C LEU A 31 -11.02 -13.52 3.39
N ALA A 32 -11.05 -13.41 2.06
CA ALA A 32 -11.97 -14.18 1.23
C ALA A 32 -11.83 -15.69 1.49
N ARG A 33 -10.59 -16.20 1.55
CA ARG A 33 -10.29 -17.60 1.89
C ARG A 33 -10.77 -17.96 3.29
N ALA A 34 -10.50 -17.10 4.28
CA ALA A 34 -10.94 -17.30 5.67
C ALA A 34 -12.47 -17.35 5.80
N LEU A 35 -13.18 -16.57 4.98
CA LEU A 35 -14.65 -16.58 4.89
C LEU A 35 -15.19 -17.81 4.13
N GLY A 36 -14.32 -18.66 3.56
CA GLY A 36 -14.74 -19.81 2.76
C GLY A 36 -15.31 -19.42 1.39
N ILE A 37 -14.96 -18.25 0.87
CA ILE A 37 -15.24 -17.87 -0.52
C ILE A 37 -14.28 -18.65 -1.40
N ALA A 38 -14.81 -19.40 -2.37
CA ALA A 38 -13.98 -20.20 -3.26
C ALA A 38 -13.05 -19.28 -4.10
N PRO A 39 -11.84 -19.73 -4.48
CA PRO A 39 -10.95 -18.93 -5.31
C PRO A 39 -11.55 -18.48 -6.65
N SER A 40 -12.51 -19.23 -7.20
CA SER A 40 -13.26 -18.85 -8.40
C SER A 40 -14.24 -17.69 -8.18
N ASP A 41 -14.65 -17.46 -6.94
CA ASP A 41 -15.75 -16.56 -6.59
C ASP A 41 -15.25 -15.20 -6.06
N TYR A 42 -13.96 -15.09 -5.73
CA TYR A 42 -13.27 -13.83 -5.45
C TYR A 42 -12.27 -13.52 -6.57
N ARG A 43 -12.73 -12.76 -7.56
CA ARG A 43 -12.01 -12.51 -8.81
C ARG A 43 -10.92 -11.49 -8.63
N LEU A 44 -9.69 -11.87 -8.97
CA LEU A 44 -8.51 -11.02 -8.92
C LEU A 44 -7.63 -11.26 -10.14
N VAL A 45 -6.95 -10.21 -10.58
CA VAL A 45 -5.94 -10.33 -11.66
C VAL A 45 -4.67 -10.91 -11.07
N LEU A 46 -4.25 -12.08 -11.57
CA LEU A 46 -2.91 -12.61 -11.35
C LEU A 46 -1.94 -11.94 -12.31
N TRP A 47 -0.90 -11.33 -11.75
CA TRP A 47 0.10 -10.59 -12.51
C TRP A 47 1.17 -11.55 -13.04
N GLU A 48 0.83 -12.23 -14.14
CA GLU A 48 1.73 -13.14 -14.85
C GLU A 48 2.82 -12.38 -15.63
N GLY A 49 4.03 -12.92 -15.64
CA GLY A 49 5.19 -12.32 -16.31
C GLY A 49 5.94 -11.34 -15.41
N GLU A 50 6.35 -10.20 -15.98
CA GLU A 50 7.08 -9.16 -15.24
C GLU A 50 6.14 -8.36 -14.34
N LYS A 51 6.66 -7.87 -13.21
CA LYS A 51 5.92 -6.98 -12.30
C LYS A 51 6.14 -5.52 -12.72
N LEU A 52 5.13 -4.69 -12.52
CA LEU A 52 5.21 -3.27 -12.85
C LEU A 52 5.94 -2.53 -11.71
N LYS A 53 6.75 -1.54 -12.08
CA LYS A 53 7.79 -0.91 -11.23
C LYS A 53 8.97 -1.87 -10.96
N PHE A 54 9.45 -1.95 -9.72
CA PHE A 54 10.74 -2.55 -9.42
C PHE A 54 10.61 -3.62 -8.34
N ASP A 55 10.68 -4.89 -8.75
CA ASP A 55 10.59 -6.03 -7.83
C ASP A 55 11.91 -6.19 -7.07
N LEU A 56 12.01 -5.52 -5.93
CA LEU A 56 13.19 -5.52 -5.08
C LEU A 56 13.54 -6.94 -4.62
N GLU A 57 12.53 -7.74 -4.28
CA GLU A 57 12.74 -9.10 -3.81
C GLU A 57 13.35 -9.98 -4.90
N ALA A 58 12.74 -9.98 -6.10
CA ALA A 58 13.27 -10.75 -7.22
C ALA A 58 14.66 -10.27 -7.66
N LEU A 59 14.92 -8.95 -7.60
CA LEU A 59 16.24 -8.40 -7.88
C LEU A 59 17.29 -8.91 -6.88
N PHE A 60 17.06 -8.74 -5.58
CA PHE A 60 18.07 -9.11 -4.60
C PHE A 60 18.33 -10.61 -4.55
N ARG A 61 17.29 -11.44 -4.73
CA ARG A 61 17.47 -12.89 -4.88
C ARG A 61 18.34 -13.25 -6.08
N ARG A 62 18.20 -12.51 -7.20
CA ARG A 62 19.07 -12.70 -8.39
C ARG A 62 20.50 -12.22 -8.14
N LEU A 63 20.68 -11.11 -7.45
CA LEU A 63 22.02 -10.64 -7.05
C LEU A 63 22.69 -11.65 -6.13
N GLU A 64 22.00 -12.12 -5.10
CA GLU A 64 22.50 -13.13 -4.17
C GLU A 64 22.83 -14.45 -4.89
N GLY A 65 21.95 -14.91 -5.78
CA GLY A 65 22.20 -16.14 -6.55
C GLY A 65 23.39 -16.04 -7.51
N ARG A 66 23.80 -14.82 -7.90
CA ARG A 66 24.88 -14.60 -8.87
C ARG A 66 26.21 -14.24 -8.23
N PHE A 67 26.19 -13.43 -7.19
CA PHE A 67 27.40 -12.88 -6.53
C PHE A 67 27.62 -13.47 -5.14
N GLY A 68 26.65 -14.22 -4.60
CA GLY A 68 26.70 -14.72 -3.23
C GLY A 68 26.19 -13.69 -2.22
N VAL A 69 26.54 -13.91 -0.95
CA VAL A 69 26.09 -13.05 0.16
C VAL A 69 26.86 -11.73 0.19
N ASP A 70 28.11 -11.74 -0.29
CA ASP A 70 29.02 -10.60 -0.23
C ASP A 70 29.33 -10.16 -1.66
N VAL A 71 28.94 -8.93 -2.04
CA VAL A 71 29.23 -8.40 -3.38
C VAL A 71 30.58 -7.69 -3.35
N ASP A 72 31.59 -8.30 -3.97
CA ASP A 72 32.93 -7.74 -4.03
C ASP A 72 32.96 -6.42 -4.81
N TRP A 73 33.90 -5.53 -4.47
CA TRP A 73 34.03 -4.22 -5.14
C TRP A 73 34.13 -4.33 -6.67
N GLY A 74 34.83 -5.36 -7.17
CA GLY A 74 35.00 -5.62 -8.60
C GLY A 74 33.74 -6.15 -9.31
N GLU A 75 32.72 -6.55 -8.56
CA GLU A 75 31.49 -7.14 -9.10
C GLU A 75 30.37 -6.12 -9.29
N TRP A 76 30.46 -4.95 -8.64
CA TRP A 76 29.48 -3.86 -8.75
C TRP A 76 29.12 -3.45 -10.18
N PRO A 77 30.07 -3.31 -11.13
CA PRO A 77 29.69 -3.00 -12.51
C PRO A 77 28.75 -4.05 -13.12
N ARG A 78 28.93 -5.34 -12.78
CA ARG A 78 28.06 -6.42 -13.26
C ARG A 78 26.73 -6.46 -12.51
N ALA A 79 26.73 -6.15 -11.22
CA ALA A 79 25.51 -6.02 -10.43
C ALA A 79 24.61 -4.88 -10.97
N LEU A 80 25.19 -3.72 -11.28
CA LEU A 80 24.48 -2.60 -11.91
C LEU A 80 23.90 -2.97 -13.27
N LEU A 81 24.66 -3.67 -14.12
CA LEU A 81 24.14 -4.16 -15.41
C LEU A 81 22.96 -5.14 -15.23
N GLN A 82 23.00 -6.00 -14.20
CA GLN A 82 21.88 -6.88 -13.88
C GLN A 82 20.64 -6.07 -13.49
N ILE A 83 20.80 -5.06 -12.63
CA ILE A 83 19.72 -4.17 -12.20
C ILE A 83 19.07 -3.46 -13.39
N MET A 84 19.88 -2.90 -14.29
CA MET A 84 19.40 -2.26 -15.51
C MET A 84 18.61 -3.24 -16.39
N GLY A 85 19.11 -4.48 -16.53
CA GLY A 85 18.40 -5.52 -17.26
C GLY A 85 17.03 -5.87 -16.66
N GLU A 86 16.87 -5.81 -15.34
CA GLU A 86 15.56 -6.01 -14.70
C GLU A 86 14.56 -4.91 -15.04
N LEU A 87 15.01 -3.65 -14.96
CA LEU A 87 14.19 -2.50 -15.33
C LEU A 87 13.75 -2.56 -16.79
N ASP A 88 14.67 -2.93 -17.69
CA ASP A 88 14.42 -3.08 -19.13
C ASP A 88 13.40 -4.18 -19.44
N ARG A 89 13.44 -5.31 -18.71
CA ARG A 89 12.44 -6.38 -18.87
C ARG A 89 11.03 -5.92 -18.50
N ALA A 90 10.89 -5.29 -17.34
CA ALA A 90 9.61 -4.77 -16.88
C ALA A 90 9.07 -3.69 -17.84
N GLU A 91 9.92 -2.74 -18.24
CA GLU A 91 9.59 -1.73 -19.24
C GLU A 91 9.12 -2.38 -20.55
N THR A 92 9.88 -3.32 -21.11
CA THR A 92 9.55 -3.90 -22.41
C THR A 92 8.27 -4.73 -22.33
N TYR A 93 8.05 -5.45 -21.23
CA TYR A 93 6.83 -6.22 -21.03
C TYR A 93 5.59 -5.32 -21.03
N PHE A 94 5.62 -4.22 -20.28
CA PHE A 94 4.47 -3.33 -20.12
C PHE A 94 4.32 -2.30 -21.23
N GLU A 95 5.38 -1.88 -21.91
CA GLU A 95 5.29 -0.88 -22.97
C GLU A 95 5.01 -1.52 -24.34
N ARG A 96 5.64 -2.66 -24.62
CA ARG A 96 5.63 -3.28 -25.97
C ARG A 96 5.18 -4.75 -25.99
N GLY A 97 5.22 -5.42 -24.84
CA GLY A 97 4.97 -6.85 -24.70
C GLY A 97 3.52 -7.23 -24.38
N PRO A 98 3.30 -8.44 -23.83
CA PRO A 98 1.99 -8.90 -23.38
C PRO A 98 1.38 -8.04 -22.26
N GLY A 99 2.22 -7.27 -21.57
CA GLY A 99 1.88 -6.27 -20.56
C GLY A 99 1.19 -5.01 -21.12
N ALA A 100 1.32 -4.77 -22.42
CA ALA A 100 0.93 -3.52 -23.08
C ALA A 100 -0.55 -3.18 -22.98
N ILE A 101 -0.83 -1.88 -23.06
CA ILE A 101 -2.19 -1.35 -23.09
C ILE A 101 -2.95 -1.88 -24.31
N GLY A 102 -4.25 -2.10 -24.17
CA GLY A 102 -5.07 -2.74 -25.21
C GLY A 102 -4.84 -4.25 -25.38
N LYS A 103 -4.00 -4.87 -24.54
CA LYS A 103 -3.87 -6.33 -24.46
C LYS A 103 -4.63 -6.87 -23.24
N PRO A 104 -5.41 -7.95 -23.38
CA PRO A 104 -6.07 -8.58 -22.24
C PRO A 104 -5.06 -9.31 -21.35
N VAL A 105 -5.39 -9.42 -20.06
CA VAL A 105 -4.71 -10.29 -19.11
C VAL A 105 -5.09 -11.74 -19.45
N ARG A 106 -4.15 -12.50 -20.03
CA ARG A 106 -4.45 -13.81 -20.65
C ARG A 106 -5.01 -14.86 -19.70
N SER A 107 -4.60 -14.87 -18.44
CA SER A 107 -5.04 -15.83 -17.43
C SER A 107 -6.35 -15.47 -16.74
N PHE A 108 -6.91 -14.32 -17.09
CA PHE A 108 -8.13 -13.82 -16.51
C PHE A 108 -9.21 -13.78 -17.58
N SER A 109 -10.38 -14.33 -17.31
CA SER A 109 -11.48 -14.41 -18.28
C SER A 109 -12.68 -13.54 -17.90
N SER A 110 -12.75 -13.06 -16.66
CA SER A 110 -13.85 -12.21 -16.21
C SER A 110 -13.70 -10.78 -16.74
N PRO A 111 -14.80 -10.07 -17.03
CA PRO A 111 -14.75 -8.66 -17.40
C PRO A 111 -14.20 -7.74 -16.30
N PHE A 112 -14.24 -8.16 -15.03
CA PHE A 112 -13.83 -7.33 -13.90
C PHE A 112 -13.31 -8.15 -12.72
N THR A 113 -12.76 -7.45 -11.73
CA THR A 113 -12.21 -7.98 -10.49
C THR A 113 -13.10 -7.60 -9.31
N ASP A 114 -13.22 -8.48 -8.31
CA ASP A 114 -13.80 -8.15 -7.01
C ASP A 114 -12.85 -7.28 -6.17
N ASN A 115 -11.54 -7.37 -6.46
CA ASN A 115 -10.54 -6.46 -5.92
C ASN A 115 -10.14 -5.40 -6.95
N THR A 116 -10.75 -4.22 -6.83
CA THR A 116 -10.48 -3.08 -7.72
C THR A 116 -9.37 -2.15 -7.22
N ALA A 117 -8.63 -2.57 -6.19
CA ALA A 117 -7.58 -1.77 -5.60
C ALA A 117 -6.39 -1.59 -6.53
N VAL A 118 -5.80 -0.39 -6.50
CA VAL A 118 -4.62 -0.06 -7.29
C VAL A 118 -3.64 0.73 -6.42
N GLU A 119 -2.36 0.38 -6.51
CA GLU A 119 -1.29 1.13 -5.87
C GLU A 119 -1.38 2.63 -6.13
N GLY A 120 -1.01 3.45 -5.16
CA GLY A 120 -1.04 4.90 -5.31
C GLY A 120 -2.41 5.57 -5.28
N MET A 121 -3.54 4.83 -5.28
CA MET A 121 -4.88 5.43 -5.23
C MET A 121 -5.10 6.30 -3.99
N ARG A 122 -5.57 7.52 -4.23
CA ARG A 122 -6.14 8.46 -3.26
C ARG A 122 -7.64 8.19 -3.12
N VAL A 123 -8.27 8.84 -2.15
CA VAL A 123 -9.72 8.76 -1.94
C VAL A 123 -10.51 9.08 -3.23
N SER A 124 -10.14 10.16 -3.94
CA SER A 124 -10.84 10.62 -5.14
C SER A 124 -10.68 9.72 -6.37
N ASP A 125 -9.56 9.01 -6.44
CA ASP A 125 -9.26 8.09 -7.53
C ASP A 125 -10.30 6.95 -7.64
N ALA A 126 -11.01 6.62 -6.56
CA ALA A 126 -12.07 5.61 -6.54
C ALA A 126 -13.22 5.90 -7.53
N TRP A 127 -13.43 7.16 -7.92
CA TRP A 127 -14.41 7.54 -8.93
C TRP A 127 -13.82 8.25 -10.15
N GLU A 128 -12.61 8.79 -10.06
CA GLU A 128 -11.93 9.50 -11.16
C GLU A 128 -11.19 8.59 -12.11
N ILE A 129 -10.52 7.58 -11.57
CA ILE A 129 -9.66 6.74 -12.38
C ILE A 129 -10.50 5.75 -13.17
N THR A 130 -10.37 5.84 -14.48
CA THR A 130 -11.07 5.00 -15.45
C THR A 130 -10.07 4.48 -16.48
N PRO A 131 -10.33 3.35 -17.14
CA PRO A 131 -9.46 2.85 -18.20
C PRO A 131 -9.24 3.87 -19.33
N ALA A 132 -10.24 4.67 -19.69
CA ALA A 132 -10.09 5.76 -20.68
C ALA A 132 -9.06 6.80 -20.25
N LEU A 133 -9.15 7.29 -19.00
CA LEU A 133 -8.18 8.22 -18.45
C LEU A 133 -6.78 7.59 -18.41
N CYS A 134 -6.69 6.31 -18.03
CA CYS A 134 -5.42 5.59 -18.02
C CYS A 134 -4.80 5.52 -19.42
N LYS A 135 -5.59 5.13 -20.44
CA LYS A 135 -5.17 5.13 -21.85
C LYS A 135 -4.63 6.49 -22.28
N HIS A 136 -5.39 7.54 -21.98
CA HIS A 136 -5.02 8.90 -22.31
C HIS A 136 -3.68 9.31 -21.65
N ARG A 137 -3.52 9.06 -20.35
CA ARG A 137 -2.30 9.42 -19.59
C ARG A 137 -1.07 8.66 -20.07
N ILE A 138 -1.20 7.37 -20.36
CA ILE A 138 -0.10 6.54 -20.87
C ILE A 138 0.33 7.01 -22.27
N GLN A 139 -0.62 7.40 -23.13
CA GLN A 139 -0.35 7.88 -24.49
C GLN A 139 0.27 9.28 -24.54
N LEU A 140 -0.04 10.15 -23.57
CA LEU A 140 0.56 11.48 -23.47
C LEU A 140 2.04 11.45 -23.08
N ASP A 141 2.49 10.40 -22.39
CA ASP A 141 3.88 10.28 -21.97
C ASP A 141 4.73 9.64 -23.08
N SER A 142 5.25 10.47 -23.98
CA SER A 142 6.07 10.06 -25.13
C SER A 142 7.32 9.28 -24.75
N ARG A 143 7.77 9.33 -23.48
CA ARG A 143 8.94 8.57 -22.98
C ARG A 143 8.72 7.07 -22.96
N GLY A 144 7.47 6.59 -22.96
CA GLY A 144 7.14 5.17 -23.03
C GLY A 144 7.12 4.57 -24.44
N LEU A 145 7.60 5.32 -25.43
CA LEU A 145 7.80 4.85 -26.80
C LEU A 145 9.28 4.63 -27.13
N ASP A 146 10.19 5.19 -26.33
CA ASP A 146 11.63 5.10 -26.52
C ASP A 146 12.21 4.05 -25.57
N ASN A 147 13.04 3.13 -26.10
CA ASN A 147 13.76 2.19 -25.26
C ASN A 147 14.78 2.97 -24.39
N ASN A 148 14.57 2.97 -23.07
CA ASN A 148 15.41 3.68 -22.12
C ASN A 148 16.63 2.86 -21.63
N PHE A 149 16.89 1.68 -22.21
CA PHE A 149 18.04 0.81 -21.90
C PHE A 149 18.21 0.54 -20.40
N GLY A 150 17.11 0.29 -19.69
CA GLY A 150 17.12 0.02 -18.24
C GLY A 150 17.35 1.23 -17.33
N LEU A 151 17.20 2.47 -17.83
CA LEU A 151 17.34 3.70 -17.02
C LEU A 151 16.07 4.10 -16.26
N ALA A 152 14.93 3.46 -16.55
CA ALA A 152 13.64 3.77 -15.92
C ALA A 152 12.71 2.53 -15.90
N CYS A 153 11.73 2.53 -14.99
CA CYS A 153 10.59 1.61 -15.05
C CYS A 153 9.67 1.97 -16.24
N ALA A 154 8.73 1.08 -16.56
CA ALA A 154 7.64 1.37 -17.50
C ALA A 154 6.96 2.72 -17.19
N ASN A 155 6.70 3.52 -18.21
CA ASN A 155 6.07 4.83 -18.07
C ASN A 155 4.68 4.71 -17.40
N GLN A 156 4.26 5.74 -16.66
CA GLN A 156 2.93 5.82 -16.05
C GLN A 156 2.49 4.53 -15.31
N PRO A 157 3.31 3.98 -14.39
CA PRO A 157 3.04 2.68 -13.76
C PRO A 157 1.69 2.65 -13.03
N PHE A 158 1.32 3.73 -12.34
CA PHE A 158 0.00 3.86 -11.71
C PHE A 158 -1.16 3.60 -12.70
N TYR A 159 -1.17 4.32 -13.83
CA TYR A 159 -2.24 4.22 -14.82
C TYR A 159 -2.22 2.88 -15.55
N ARG A 160 -1.05 2.28 -15.77
CA ARG A 160 -0.92 0.93 -16.35
C ARG A 160 -1.52 -0.12 -15.42
N ALA A 161 -1.28 0.01 -14.11
CA ALA A 161 -1.91 -0.84 -13.11
C ALA A 161 -3.41 -0.67 -13.04
N ALA A 162 -3.89 0.58 -13.00
CA ALA A 162 -5.31 0.87 -12.98
C ALA A 162 -6.03 0.35 -14.23
N TYR A 163 -5.46 0.54 -15.42
CA TYR A 163 -6.02 -0.01 -16.66
C TYR A 163 -6.19 -1.53 -16.59
N ARG A 164 -5.17 -2.25 -16.12
CA ARG A 164 -5.21 -3.72 -16.03
C ARG A 164 -6.21 -4.25 -14.99
N VAL A 165 -6.35 -3.57 -13.86
CA VAL A 165 -7.30 -3.98 -12.80
C VAL A 165 -8.74 -3.65 -13.20
N LEU A 166 -8.97 -2.47 -13.79
CA LEU A 166 -10.30 -1.96 -14.10
C LEU A 166 -10.82 -2.40 -15.47
N ASN A 167 -9.95 -2.83 -16.38
CA ASN A 167 -10.34 -3.37 -17.69
C ASN A 167 -9.41 -4.53 -18.11
N PRO A 168 -9.41 -5.66 -17.36
CA PRO A 168 -8.49 -6.76 -17.60
C PRO A 168 -8.69 -7.43 -18.97
N GLN A 169 -9.86 -7.31 -19.59
CA GLN A 169 -10.14 -7.85 -20.93
C GLN A 169 -9.82 -6.86 -22.06
N ALA A 170 -9.34 -5.66 -21.75
CA ALA A 170 -9.12 -4.59 -22.73
C ALA A 170 -10.35 -4.31 -23.62
N ASN A 171 -11.55 -4.34 -23.03
CA ASN A 171 -12.81 -4.10 -23.73
C ASN A 171 -13.25 -2.64 -23.54
N ASP A 172 -13.36 -1.88 -24.63
CA ASP A 172 -13.71 -0.46 -24.61
C ASP A 172 -15.09 -0.18 -23.98
N THR A 173 -15.98 -1.17 -23.88
CA THR A 173 -17.26 -1.06 -23.14
C THR A 173 -17.04 -0.65 -21.68
N PHE A 174 -15.90 -1.02 -21.10
CA PHE A 174 -15.57 -0.75 -19.70
C PHE A 174 -14.70 0.50 -19.50
N ASP A 175 -14.48 1.29 -20.56
CA ASP A 175 -13.56 2.43 -20.52
C ASP A 175 -13.87 3.50 -19.49
N ALA A 176 -15.13 3.61 -19.10
CA ALA A 176 -15.59 4.56 -18.10
C ALA A 176 -15.90 3.90 -16.75
N HIS A 177 -15.37 2.70 -16.47
CA HIS A 177 -15.55 1.99 -15.20
C HIS A 177 -14.41 2.28 -14.22
N SER A 178 -14.72 3.14 -13.25
CA SER A 178 -13.95 3.32 -12.02
C SER A 178 -14.29 2.24 -10.99
N PRO A 179 -13.53 2.11 -9.88
CA PRO A 179 -13.89 1.23 -8.77
C PRO A 179 -15.35 1.36 -8.31
N ILE A 180 -15.85 2.60 -8.16
CA ILE A 180 -17.24 2.86 -7.78
C ILE A 180 -18.25 2.37 -8.83
N ARG A 181 -17.94 2.55 -10.12
CA ARG A 181 -18.85 2.07 -11.18
C ARG A 181 -18.86 0.54 -11.26
N TRP A 182 -17.73 -0.10 -11.02
CA TRP A 182 -17.70 -1.56 -10.88
C TRP A 182 -18.54 -2.01 -9.70
N LEU A 183 -18.42 -1.37 -8.54
CA LEU A 183 -19.27 -1.65 -7.38
C LEU A 183 -20.77 -1.56 -7.72
N GLU A 184 -21.20 -0.50 -8.39
CA GLU A 184 -22.59 -0.32 -8.84
C GLU A 184 -23.06 -1.44 -9.76
N GLY A 185 -22.22 -1.81 -10.74
CA GLY A 185 -22.49 -2.91 -11.66
C GLY A 185 -22.63 -4.25 -10.93
N VAL A 186 -21.74 -4.56 -9.99
CA VAL A 186 -21.78 -5.80 -9.22
C VAL A 186 -22.96 -5.84 -8.26
N ALA A 187 -23.22 -4.74 -7.55
CA ALA A 187 -24.32 -4.63 -6.60
C ALA A 187 -25.67 -4.91 -7.27
N SER A 188 -25.91 -4.33 -8.46
CA SER A 188 -27.17 -4.49 -9.19
C SER A 188 -27.31 -5.86 -9.89
N SER A 189 -26.22 -6.43 -10.41
CA SER A 189 -26.24 -7.66 -11.21
C SER A 189 -26.12 -8.94 -10.39
N GLU A 190 -25.20 -8.96 -9.43
CA GLU A 190 -24.82 -10.17 -8.68
C GLU A 190 -25.05 -10.02 -7.17
N GLY A 191 -25.10 -8.80 -6.66
CA GLY A 191 -25.20 -8.50 -5.23
C GLY A 191 -23.83 -8.43 -4.56
N VAL A 192 -23.69 -7.54 -3.59
CA VAL A 192 -22.50 -7.42 -2.73
C VAL A 192 -22.95 -7.54 -1.28
N ASP A 193 -22.43 -8.54 -0.57
CA ASP A 193 -22.75 -8.76 0.84
C ASP A 193 -21.82 -7.95 1.74
N ASN A 194 -20.53 -7.97 1.42
CA ASN A 194 -19.51 -7.24 2.16
C ASN A 194 -18.64 -6.44 1.20
N LEU A 195 -18.43 -5.16 1.52
CA LEU A 195 -17.51 -4.25 0.85
C LEU A 195 -16.36 -3.94 1.80
N ILE A 196 -15.13 -3.97 1.31
CA ILE A 196 -13.98 -3.36 2.01
C ILE A 196 -13.66 -2.03 1.34
N VAL A 197 -13.46 -1.01 2.17
CA VAL A 197 -12.96 0.30 1.75
C VAL A 197 -11.73 0.64 2.59
N PHE A 198 -10.56 0.65 1.97
CA PHE A 198 -9.33 1.06 2.65
C PHE A 198 -8.51 2.00 1.78
N LEU A 199 -8.78 3.30 1.94
CA LEU A 199 -8.20 4.40 1.18
C LEU A 199 -7.84 5.56 2.11
N GLY A 200 -6.86 6.36 1.70
CA GLY A 200 -6.48 7.62 2.34
C GLY A 200 -5.00 7.72 2.71
N ALA A 201 -4.26 6.60 2.74
CA ALA A 201 -2.82 6.64 2.99
C ALA A 201 -2.07 7.48 1.95
N ASN A 202 -2.41 7.35 0.66
CA ASN A 202 -1.80 8.13 -0.43
C ASN A 202 -2.15 9.63 -0.41
N ASN A 203 -3.08 10.07 0.45
CA ASN A 203 -3.32 11.50 0.73
C ASN A 203 -2.30 12.07 1.74
N ALA A 204 -1.36 11.27 2.23
CA ALA A 204 -0.27 11.70 3.12
C ALA A 204 1.08 11.02 2.81
N LEU A 205 1.08 9.84 2.19
CA LEU A 205 2.29 9.02 2.02
C LEU A 205 3.40 9.70 1.20
N GLY A 206 3.02 10.59 0.27
CA GLY A 206 3.97 11.33 -0.54
C GLY A 206 4.96 12.19 0.27
N THR A 207 4.62 12.56 1.51
CA THR A 207 5.54 13.30 2.40
C THR A 207 6.77 12.48 2.78
N LEU A 208 6.67 11.14 2.83
CA LEU A 208 7.81 10.27 3.14
C LEU A 208 8.77 10.13 1.96
N PHE A 209 8.22 10.03 0.75
CA PHE A 209 9.03 9.86 -0.45
C PHE A 209 9.78 11.15 -0.81
N SER A 210 9.14 12.30 -0.61
CA SER A 210 9.72 13.62 -0.91
C SER A 210 10.53 14.21 0.25
N LEU A 211 10.31 13.73 1.49
CA LEU A 211 10.82 14.34 2.73
C LEU A 211 10.49 15.83 2.84
N ASP A 212 9.34 16.22 2.28
CA ASP A 212 8.76 17.55 2.38
C ASP A 212 7.25 17.47 2.67
N VAL A 213 6.69 18.59 3.12
CA VAL A 213 5.24 18.72 3.37
C VAL A 213 4.68 19.80 2.47
N ARG A 214 3.77 19.40 1.57
CA ARG A 214 3.06 20.26 0.63
C ARG A 214 1.57 20.03 0.81
N LEU A 215 0.99 20.83 1.70
CA LEU A 215 -0.40 20.74 2.14
C LEU A 215 -1.35 21.35 1.11
N THR A 216 -2.51 20.73 0.89
CA THR A 216 -3.59 21.38 0.13
C THR A 216 -4.12 22.64 0.86
N PRO A 217 -4.78 23.58 0.16
CA PRO A 217 -5.22 24.86 0.73
C PRO A 217 -6.19 24.78 1.93
N GLY A 218 -6.98 23.71 2.07
CA GLY A 218 -7.92 23.55 3.17
C GLY A 218 -9.24 24.30 3.02
N ASP A 219 -9.60 24.69 1.80
CA ASP A 219 -10.82 25.43 1.47
C ASP A 219 -12.06 24.52 1.27
N GLY A 220 -11.93 23.23 1.56
CA GLY A 220 -13.02 22.25 1.51
C GLY A 220 -13.37 21.82 0.09
N ARG A 221 -12.42 21.92 -0.84
CA ARG A 221 -12.58 21.51 -2.24
C ARG A 221 -12.04 20.11 -2.46
N SER A 222 -12.58 19.46 -3.47
CA SER A 222 -12.07 18.18 -3.94
C SER A 222 -10.90 18.40 -4.89
N PHE A 223 -9.80 17.69 -4.67
CA PHE A 223 -8.60 17.77 -5.51
C PHE A 223 -8.56 16.56 -6.45
N THR A 224 -9.39 16.65 -7.49
CA THR A 224 -9.79 15.54 -8.37
C THR A 224 -8.86 15.28 -9.56
N ALA A 225 -7.72 15.96 -9.62
CA ALA A 225 -6.83 15.89 -10.77
C ALA A 225 -5.37 15.78 -10.33
N ARG A 226 -4.76 14.64 -10.65
CA ARG A 226 -3.30 14.49 -10.73
C ARG A 226 -2.75 15.42 -11.82
N SER A 227 -1.51 15.86 -11.65
CA SER A 227 -0.79 16.68 -12.63
C SER A 227 -0.97 16.11 -14.04
N GLU A 228 -1.40 16.96 -14.97
CA GLU A 228 -1.57 16.53 -16.35
C GLU A 228 -0.24 16.33 -17.07
N ASP A 229 0.79 17.01 -16.58
CA ASP A 229 2.15 16.90 -17.06
C ASP A 229 2.85 15.75 -16.31
N PRO A 230 3.17 14.63 -16.98
CA PRO A 230 3.81 13.46 -16.38
C PRO A 230 5.27 13.72 -15.96
N THR A 231 5.81 14.90 -16.26
CA THR A 231 7.15 15.32 -15.83
C THR A 231 7.11 16.17 -14.56
N LYS A 232 5.93 16.68 -14.17
CA LYS A 232 5.77 17.51 -12.97
C LYS A 232 5.20 16.70 -11.82
N PRO A 233 5.81 16.80 -10.62
CA PRO A 233 5.23 16.19 -9.45
C PRO A 233 3.89 16.85 -9.14
N ASP A 234 3.00 16.09 -8.50
CA ASP A 234 1.79 16.68 -7.94
C ASP A 234 2.15 17.82 -6.98
N PRO A 235 1.39 18.94 -7.03
CA PRO A 235 1.69 20.11 -6.21
C PRO A 235 1.55 19.84 -4.71
N PHE A 236 0.75 18.83 -4.35
CA PHE A 236 0.44 18.47 -2.97
C PHE A 236 0.77 17.00 -2.71
N ASN A 237 1.22 16.72 -1.49
CA ASN A 237 1.49 15.36 -0.99
C ASN A 237 0.88 15.10 0.39
N LEU A 238 0.19 16.10 0.95
CA LEU A 238 -0.59 16.02 2.18
C LEU A 238 -1.90 16.79 1.98
N TRP A 239 -3.03 16.18 2.30
CA TRP A 239 -4.32 16.85 2.23
C TRP A 239 -4.59 17.57 3.55
N HIS A 240 -5.13 18.78 3.47
CA HIS A 240 -5.70 19.43 4.63
C HIS A 240 -6.94 18.64 5.08
N PRO A 241 -7.20 18.50 6.40
CA PRO A 241 -8.34 17.73 6.89
C PRO A 241 -9.70 18.12 6.29
N ASN A 242 -9.95 19.41 6.04
CA ASN A 242 -11.19 19.87 5.38
C ASN A 242 -11.35 19.34 3.95
N ASP A 243 -10.25 19.28 3.18
CA ASP A 243 -10.27 18.80 1.80
C ASP A 243 -10.41 17.27 1.77
N PHE A 244 -9.73 16.59 2.70
CA PHE A 244 -9.92 15.16 2.92
C PHE A 244 -11.36 14.82 3.32
N GLU A 245 -11.97 15.58 4.23
CA GLU A 245 -13.38 15.39 4.60
C GLU A 245 -14.31 15.53 3.40
N ARG A 246 -14.07 16.51 2.53
CA ARG A 246 -14.84 16.69 1.29
C ARG A 246 -14.76 15.45 0.41
N ASP A 247 -13.55 14.98 0.13
CA ASP A 247 -13.32 13.79 -0.72
C ASP A 247 -13.93 12.53 -0.08
N TYR A 248 -13.73 12.33 1.22
CA TYR A 248 -14.21 11.13 1.90
C TYR A 248 -15.73 11.09 2.03
N ARG A 249 -16.37 12.25 2.25
CA ARG A 249 -17.83 12.35 2.20
C ARG A 249 -18.35 11.97 0.82
N GLN A 250 -17.73 12.49 -0.24
CA GLN A 250 -18.11 12.16 -1.61
C GLN A 250 -17.90 10.66 -1.93
N LEU A 251 -16.86 10.03 -1.39
CA LEU A 251 -16.66 8.58 -1.49
C LEU A 251 -17.87 7.82 -0.90
N LEU A 252 -18.27 8.16 0.33
CA LEU A 252 -19.38 7.49 1.00
C LEU A 252 -20.72 7.73 0.29
N GLU A 253 -20.96 8.95 -0.22
CA GLU A 253 -22.16 9.25 -1.03
C GLU A 253 -22.21 8.37 -2.27
N LYS A 254 -21.09 8.20 -2.96
CA LYS A 254 -20.97 7.37 -4.16
C LYS A 254 -21.14 5.88 -3.85
N ILE A 255 -20.62 5.40 -2.73
CA ILE A 255 -20.86 4.03 -2.26
C ILE A 255 -22.35 3.83 -1.98
N CYS A 256 -22.99 4.74 -1.24
CA CYS A 256 -24.43 4.66 -0.98
C CYS A 256 -25.26 4.65 -2.27
N GLN A 257 -24.89 5.46 -3.26
CA GLN A 257 -25.52 5.49 -4.57
C GLN A 257 -25.34 4.16 -5.31
N ALA A 258 -24.10 3.65 -5.39
CA ALA A 258 -23.79 2.38 -6.03
C ALA A 258 -24.52 1.19 -5.38
N MET A 259 -24.69 1.23 -4.06
CA MET A 259 -25.34 0.18 -3.28
C MET A 259 -26.86 0.34 -3.18
N ALA A 260 -27.44 1.43 -3.70
CA ALA A 260 -28.89 1.68 -3.61
C ALA A 260 -29.73 0.62 -4.36
N SER A 261 -29.17 0.05 -5.44
CA SER A 261 -29.76 -1.02 -6.24
C SER A 261 -29.23 -2.41 -5.87
N ASN A 262 -28.51 -2.54 -4.74
CA ASN A 262 -27.89 -3.78 -4.35
C ASN A 262 -28.93 -4.88 -4.07
N ARG A 263 -28.68 -6.09 -4.57
CA ARG A 263 -29.56 -7.25 -4.36
C ARG A 263 -29.60 -7.72 -2.91
N ASN A 264 -28.59 -7.42 -2.11
CA ASN A 264 -28.59 -7.68 -0.68
C ASN A 264 -28.87 -6.38 0.10
N ALA A 265 -30.03 -6.30 0.77
CA ALA A 265 -30.42 -5.13 1.57
C ALA A 265 -29.67 -4.98 2.90
N SER A 266 -28.99 -6.04 3.36
CA SER A 266 -28.25 -6.11 4.63
C SER A 266 -26.73 -6.04 4.44
N TRP A 267 -26.29 -5.43 3.35
CA TRP A 267 -24.87 -5.29 3.02
C TRP A 267 -24.11 -4.52 4.09
N LYS A 268 -22.81 -4.80 4.21
CA LYS A 268 -21.91 -4.08 5.12
C LYS A 268 -20.66 -3.60 4.40
N ALA A 269 -20.23 -2.37 4.68
CA ALA A 269 -18.96 -1.80 4.27
C ALA A 269 -18.01 -1.70 5.47
N TYR A 270 -16.90 -2.43 5.40
CA TYR A 270 -15.82 -2.43 6.37
C TYR A 270 -14.76 -1.42 5.96
N VAL A 271 -14.64 -0.36 6.75
CA VAL A 271 -13.86 0.84 6.39
C VAL A 271 -12.62 0.93 7.28
N GLY A 272 -11.45 0.81 6.66
CA GLY A 272 -10.16 0.93 7.32
C GLY A 272 -9.76 2.38 7.59
N THR A 273 -9.30 2.69 8.81
CA THR A 273 -8.68 3.98 9.13
C THR A 273 -7.27 4.10 8.55
N VAL A 274 -6.83 5.31 8.22
CA VAL A 274 -5.52 5.63 7.63
C VAL A 274 -4.38 5.37 8.62
N PRO A 275 -3.36 4.56 8.26
CA PRO A 275 -2.15 4.38 9.08
C PRO A 275 -1.33 5.67 9.19
N LEU A 276 -0.69 5.86 10.35
CA LEU A 276 0.32 6.91 10.49
C LEU A 276 1.52 6.58 9.59
N VAL A 277 1.66 7.27 8.47
CA VAL A 277 2.69 6.93 7.47
C VAL A 277 4.11 7.04 8.06
N THR A 278 4.33 7.95 9.01
CA THR A 278 5.65 8.16 9.63
C THR A 278 6.17 6.98 10.47
N ILE A 279 5.33 5.97 10.78
CA ILE A 279 5.76 4.78 11.50
C ILE A 279 6.54 3.81 10.61
N ALA A 280 6.34 3.90 9.30
CA ALA A 280 6.94 3.02 8.31
C ALA A 280 8.49 3.08 8.39
N PRO A 281 9.18 1.93 8.28
CA PRO A 281 10.63 1.86 8.43
C PRO A 281 11.41 2.41 7.22
N ILE A 282 10.76 2.80 6.12
CA ILE A 282 11.41 3.53 5.02
C ILE A 282 12.12 4.80 5.51
N ILE A 283 11.64 5.41 6.61
CA ILE A 283 12.30 6.54 7.25
C ILE A 283 12.76 6.22 8.67
N ASP A 284 14.03 6.47 8.94
CA ASP A 284 14.66 6.32 10.25
C ASP A 284 14.66 7.63 11.01
N GLY A 285 14.40 7.55 12.31
CA GLY A 285 14.57 8.67 13.22
C GLY A 285 16.00 8.77 13.73
N PHE A 286 16.57 9.98 13.78
CA PHE A 286 17.92 10.23 14.29
C PHE A 286 18.01 11.59 15.01
N GLY A 287 19.12 11.80 15.72
CA GLY A 287 19.34 12.96 16.60
C GLY A 287 18.64 12.82 17.96
N GLU A 288 18.33 13.95 18.60
CA GLU A 288 17.68 13.96 19.92
C GLU A 288 16.34 13.21 19.91
N GLU A 289 16.16 12.27 20.83
CA GLU A 289 14.90 11.56 21.03
C GLU A 289 13.91 12.39 21.85
N ARG A 290 12.63 12.37 21.46
CA ARG A 290 11.58 13.17 22.09
C ARG A 290 10.39 12.30 22.44
N VAL A 291 10.08 12.21 23.72
CA VAL A 291 8.90 11.49 24.21
C VAL A 291 7.79 12.50 24.44
N VAL A 292 6.66 12.29 23.74
CA VAL A 292 5.46 13.13 23.87
C VAL A 292 4.29 12.28 24.37
N LYS A 293 3.26 12.93 24.92
CA LYS A 293 1.99 12.23 25.20
C LYS A 293 1.42 11.68 23.90
N ASP A 294 0.87 10.47 23.94
CA ASP A 294 0.25 9.84 22.79
C ASP A 294 -0.82 10.79 22.19
N PRO A 295 -0.62 11.30 20.96
CA PRO A 295 -1.51 12.27 20.34
C PRO A 295 -2.89 11.69 19.97
N ARG A 296 -3.05 10.36 20.03
CA ARG A 296 -4.34 9.68 19.81
C ARG A 296 -5.28 9.81 21.01
N VAL A 297 -4.75 10.08 22.20
CA VAL A 297 -5.53 10.10 23.45
C VAL A 297 -5.97 11.55 23.76
N PRO A 298 -7.25 11.79 24.09
CA PRO A 298 -7.71 13.12 24.48
C PRO A 298 -6.93 13.70 25.67
N PRO A 299 -6.68 15.03 25.70
CA PRO A 299 -6.06 15.67 26.85
C PRO A 299 -6.81 15.38 28.16
N GLY A 300 -6.09 14.95 29.20
CA GLY A 300 -6.65 14.69 30.53
C GLY A 300 -6.91 13.22 30.86
N ASN A 301 -6.82 12.31 29.88
CA ASN A 301 -6.87 10.87 30.11
C ASN A 301 -5.48 10.29 30.36
N ALA A 302 -5.40 9.15 31.07
CA ALA A 302 -4.16 8.39 31.19
C ALA A 302 -3.66 8.05 29.78
N SER A 303 -2.51 8.60 29.39
CA SER A 303 -1.96 8.48 28.04
C SER A 303 -0.73 7.58 28.04
N GLY A 304 -0.61 6.71 27.03
CA GLY A 304 0.69 6.21 26.62
C GLY A 304 1.60 7.35 26.14
N THR A 305 2.83 7.01 25.77
CA THR A 305 3.78 7.99 25.22
C THR A 305 4.21 7.58 23.82
N PHE A 306 4.36 8.56 22.94
CA PHE A 306 4.94 8.38 21.62
C PHE A 306 6.37 8.90 21.59
N ARG A 307 7.26 8.13 20.96
CA ARG A 307 8.62 8.57 20.65
C ARG A 307 8.68 9.19 19.27
N TYR A 308 9.27 10.37 19.20
CA TYR A 308 9.72 11.04 18.00
C TYR A 308 11.23 11.26 18.07
N TYR A 309 11.78 11.70 16.94
CA TYR A 309 13.20 12.02 16.79
C TYR A 309 13.33 13.44 16.26
N GLN A 310 14.49 14.05 16.49
CA GLN A 310 14.80 15.40 16.02
C GLN A 310 14.64 15.51 14.50
N TYR A 311 15.09 14.48 13.78
CA TYR A 311 15.04 14.39 12.33
C TYR A 311 14.65 12.98 11.87
N TYR A 312 14.18 12.89 10.63
CA TYR A 312 13.89 11.63 9.95
C TYR A 312 14.49 11.64 8.55
N LYS A 313 15.20 10.58 8.18
CA LYS A 313 15.88 10.41 6.89
C LYS A 313 15.45 9.09 6.26
N ARG A 314 15.72 8.86 4.97
CA ARG A 314 15.52 7.54 4.36
C ARG A 314 16.43 6.51 5.03
N TYR A 315 15.95 5.28 5.17
CA TYR A 315 16.74 4.15 5.66
C TYR A 315 18.04 4.01 4.84
N GLY A 316 19.14 3.69 5.50
CA GLY A 316 20.47 3.55 4.88
C GLY A 316 21.24 4.85 4.60
N VAL A 317 20.56 6.01 4.55
CA VAL A 317 21.26 7.31 4.36
C VAL A 317 22.04 7.68 5.62
N SER A 318 23.29 8.13 5.51
CA SER A 318 24.07 8.57 6.68
C SER A 318 23.53 9.89 7.30
N ASP A 319 23.78 10.11 8.59
CA ASP A 319 23.37 11.36 9.28
C ASP A 319 23.97 12.61 8.62
N ALA A 320 25.24 12.53 8.22
CA ALA A 320 25.94 13.63 7.56
C ALA A 320 25.29 13.97 6.20
N THR A 321 24.97 12.97 5.39
CA THR A 321 24.29 13.15 4.10
C THR A 321 22.88 13.72 4.29
N ALA A 322 22.15 13.24 5.30
CA ALA A 322 20.81 13.74 5.63
C ALA A 322 20.81 15.21 6.07
N LEU A 323 21.84 15.64 6.81
CA LEU A 323 21.97 17.02 7.30
C LEU A 323 22.57 17.98 6.28
N SER A 324 23.16 17.49 5.19
CA SER A 324 23.78 18.33 4.15
C SER A 324 22.78 19.26 3.44
N ARG A 325 21.50 18.89 3.37
CA ARG A 325 20.43 19.65 2.72
C ARG A 325 19.10 19.45 3.43
N ARG A 326 18.27 20.50 3.50
CA ARG A 326 16.94 20.45 4.12
C ARG A 326 15.99 19.44 3.47
N GLN A 327 16.13 19.21 2.17
CA GLN A 327 15.30 18.28 1.40
C GLN A 327 15.63 16.80 1.65
N ASN A 328 16.68 16.51 2.46
CA ASN A 328 17.10 15.14 2.76
C ASN A 328 16.57 14.62 4.10
N HIS A 329 15.77 15.40 4.82
CA HIS A 329 15.18 14.97 6.08
C HIS A 329 13.85 15.69 6.39
N LEU A 330 12.99 15.02 7.15
CA LEU A 330 11.90 15.66 7.89
C LEU A 330 12.39 16.05 9.29
N THR A 331 11.81 17.10 9.87
CA THR A 331 12.05 17.46 11.27
C THR A 331 11.05 16.79 12.20
N PHE A 332 11.31 16.80 13.50
CA PHE A 332 10.34 16.47 14.56
C PHE A 332 8.97 17.12 14.31
N ARG A 333 8.96 18.41 13.98
CA ARG A 333 7.73 19.18 13.76
C ARG A 333 6.98 18.70 12.53
N ASP A 334 7.69 18.38 11.44
CA ASP A 334 7.07 17.85 10.23
C ASP A 334 6.42 16.49 10.51
N ALA A 335 7.15 15.57 11.15
CA ALA A 335 6.63 14.25 11.47
C ALA A 335 5.41 14.31 12.41
N GLN A 336 5.47 15.17 13.43
CA GLN A 336 4.33 15.39 14.34
C GLN A 336 3.15 16.04 13.61
N PHE A 337 3.40 16.97 12.69
CA PHE A 337 2.35 17.62 11.90
C PHE A 337 1.65 16.62 10.98
N ILE A 338 2.41 15.79 10.25
CA ILE A 338 1.87 14.73 9.38
C ILE A 338 0.99 13.78 10.21
N ASP A 339 1.48 13.31 11.35
CA ASP A 339 0.72 12.40 12.22
C ASP A 339 -0.59 13.05 12.70
N ASN A 340 -0.54 14.30 13.17
CA ASN A 340 -1.74 15.01 13.63
C ASN A 340 -2.78 15.20 12.51
N VAL A 341 -2.34 15.44 11.27
CA VAL A 341 -3.24 15.51 10.10
C VAL A 341 -3.91 14.16 9.86
N ILE A 342 -3.16 13.05 9.88
CA ILE A 342 -3.72 11.70 9.69
C ILE A 342 -4.66 11.32 10.84
N LEU A 343 -4.33 11.67 12.09
CA LEU A 343 -5.24 11.48 13.21
C LEU A 343 -6.55 12.24 12.99
N ARG A 344 -6.49 13.43 12.40
CA ARG A 344 -7.70 14.17 12.02
C ARG A 344 -8.46 13.50 10.88
N TYR A 345 -7.80 12.91 9.88
CA TYR A 345 -8.48 12.07 8.89
C TYR A 345 -9.24 10.92 9.56
N ASN A 346 -8.63 10.23 10.52
CA ASN A 346 -9.27 9.10 11.19
C ASN A 346 -10.46 9.54 12.06
N MET A 347 -10.39 10.73 12.67
CA MET A 347 -11.56 11.34 13.32
C MET A 347 -12.68 11.64 12.32
N ILE A 348 -12.35 12.22 11.17
CA ILE A 348 -13.30 12.53 10.09
C ILE A 348 -13.98 11.26 9.60
N ILE A 349 -13.22 10.19 9.32
CA ILE A 349 -13.78 8.89 8.91
C ILE A 349 -14.79 8.41 9.97
N LYS A 350 -14.40 8.35 11.24
CA LYS A 350 -15.28 7.92 12.35
C LYS A 350 -16.58 8.74 12.39
N GLN A 351 -16.48 10.06 12.26
CA GLN A 351 -17.63 10.98 12.28
C GLN A 351 -18.55 10.76 11.07
N LEU A 352 -17.98 10.65 9.87
CA LEU A 352 -18.74 10.42 8.64
C LEU A 352 -19.44 9.06 8.66
N LEU A 353 -18.79 7.98 9.09
CA LEU A 353 -19.45 6.67 9.17
C LEU A 353 -20.62 6.70 10.16
N ALA A 354 -20.47 7.37 11.30
CA ALA A 354 -21.56 7.56 12.26
C ALA A 354 -22.73 8.36 11.66
N GLU A 355 -22.43 9.45 10.95
CA GLU A 355 -23.43 10.27 10.25
C GLU A 355 -24.19 9.46 9.18
N PHE A 356 -23.47 8.70 8.35
CA PHE A 356 -24.07 7.91 7.28
C PHE A 356 -24.89 6.73 7.82
N ASN A 357 -24.44 6.09 8.90
CA ASN A 357 -25.20 5.01 9.54
C ASN A 357 -26.56 5.48 10.07
N GLN A 358 -26.73 6.76 10.44
CA GLN A 358 -28.03 7.29 10.86
C GLN A 358 -29.06 7.34 9.71
N ARG A 359 -28.62 7.23 8.46
CA ARG A 359 -29.49 7.24 7.27
C ARG A 359 -30.13 5.88 6.97
N TYR A 360 -29.69 4.83 7.66
CA TYR A 360 -30.12 3.46 7.43
C TYR A 360 -30.75 2.87 8.70
N SER A 361 -31.72 1.96 8.52
CA SER A 361 -32.32 1.21 9.63
C SER A 361 -31.38 0.14 10.20
N HIS A 362 -30.40 -0.29 9.40
CA HIS A 362 -29.24 -1.07 9.80
C HIS A 362 -28.01 -0.15 9.80
N SER A 363 -26.92 -0.53 10.47
CA SER A 363 -25.65 0.21 10.39
C SER A 363 -24.74 -0.45 9.35
N PRO A 364 -24.80 -0.05 8.05
CA PRO A 364 -24.03 -0.70 7.00
C PRO A 364 -22.54 -0.42 7.12
N PHE A 365 -22.12 0.70 7.68
CA PHE A 365 -20.70 1.06 7.77
C PHE A 365 -20.10 0.59 9.10
N VAL A 366 -19.08 -0.25 9.01
CA VAL A 366 -18.31 -0.80 10.13
C VAL A 366 -16.90 -0.24 10.07
N LEU A 367 -16.44 0.38 11.15
CA LEU A 367 -15.07 0.86 11.26
C LEU A 367 -14.11 -0.31 11.58
N VAL A 368 -12.97 -0.35 10.91
CA VAL A 368 -11.82 -1.20 11.28
C VAL A 368 -10.62 -0.28 11.55
N ASP A 369 -10.20 -0.16 12.82
CA ASP A 369 -9.17 0.80 13.26
C ASP A 369 -7.74 0.30 12.99
N ILE A 370 -7.43 0.04 11.71
CA ILE A 370 -6.10 -0.40 11.25
C ILE A 370 -5.00 0.61 11.60
N GLY A 371 -5.35 1.90 11.67
CA GLY A 371 -4.42 2.97 12.01
C GLY A 371 -3.94 2.85 13.45
N ASP A 372 -4.85 2.55 14.38
CA ASP A 372 -4.47 2.22 15.76
C ASP A 372 -3.70 0.91 15.86
N VAL A 373 -4.13 -0.14 15.15
CA VAL A 373 -3.44 -1.44 15.13
C VAL A 373 -1.97 -1.27 14.76
N LEU A 374 -1.68 -0.67 13.61
CA LEU A 374 -0.30 -0.49 13.14
C LEU A 374 0.48 0.47 14.04
N SER A 375 -0.18 1.47 14.64
CA SER A 375 0.45 2.36 15.62
C SER A 375 0.84 1.64 16.91
N ARG A 376 0.07 0.63 17.36
CA ARG A 376 0.43 -0.22 18.52
C ARG A 376 1.54 -1.22 18.21
N MET A 377 1.68 -1.62 16.95
CA MET A 377 2.78 -2.46 16.46
C MET A 377 4.09 -1.69 16.27
N ALA A 378 4.01 -0.37 16.02
CA ALA A 378 5.14 0.45 15.61
C ALA A 378 6.26 0.50 16.67
N TRP A 379 7.36 -0.22 16.43
CA TRP A 379 8.57 -0.23 17.24
C TRP A 379 9.08 1.19 17.54
N LYS A 380 9.19 2.00 16.48
CA LYS A 380 9.71 3.37 16.50
C LYS A 380 8.87 4.30 17.37
N ARG A 381 7.53 4.15 17.38
CA ARG A 381 6.63 5.00 18.17
C ARG A 381 6.51 4.55 19.62
N ASN A 382 6.58 3.24 19.86
CA ASN A 382 6.39 2.65 21.19
C ASN A 382 7.70 2.42 21.95
N SER A 383 8.78 3.14 21.62
CA SER A 383 10.09 3.03 22.32
C SER A 383 10.64 1.60 22.37
N GLY A 384 10.43 0.81 21.31
CA GLY A 384 10.84 -0.59 21.27
C GLY A 384 10.00 -1.54 22.11
N MET A 385 8.89 -1.08 22.69
CA MET A 385 7.95 -1.89 23.45
C MET A 385 6.54 -1.80 22.85
N PRO A 386 6.31 -2.33 21.64
CA PRO A 386 4.98 -2.39 21.05
C PRO A 386 4.02 -3.16 21.96
N ASN A 387 2.76 -2.73 22.03
CA ASN A 387 1.73 -3.31 22.89
C ASN A 387 0.60 -3.99 22.10
N TYR A 388 0.84 -4.22 20.80
CA TYR A 388 -0.04 -5.03 19.99
C TYR A 388 0.06 -6.51 20.37
N VAL A 389 -1.10 -7.14 20.55
CA VAL A 389 -1.20 -8.57 20.82
C VAL A 389 -1.29 -9.29 19.49
N TYR A 390 -0.23 -9.99 19.13
CA TYR A 390 -0.17 -10.81 17.92
C TYR A 390 -1.03 -12.07 18.05
N PRO A 391 -1.42 -12.68 16.91
CA PRO A 391 -1.97 -14.03 16.87
C PRO A 391 -1.11 -15.03 17.65
N GLU A 392 -1.76 -16.03 18.27
CA GLU A 392 -1.08 -17.02 19.13
C GLU A 392 0.00 -17.80 18.36
N GLU A 393 -0.21 -17.99 17.06
CA GLU A 393 0.70 -18.63 16.13
C GLU A 393 2.08 -17.95 16.08
N PHE A 394 2.17 -16.68 16.49
CA PHE A 394 3.41 -15.91 16.47
C PHE A 394 4.14 -15.88 17.83
N GLN A 395 3.54 -16.40 18.90
CA GLN A 395 4.11 -16.29 20.26
C GLN A 395 5.48 -16.98 20.42
N TRP A 396 5.77 -17.97 19.57
CA TRP A 396 6.98 -18.79 19.66
C TRP A 396 7.98 -18.54 18.52
N LEU A 397 7.77 -17.50 17.70
CA LEU A 397 8.71 -17.14 16.65
C LEU A 397 9.94 -16.47 17.26
N TYR A 398 11.12 -16.94 16.85
CA TYR A 398 12.39 -16.36 17.24
C TYR A 398 13.27 -16.09 16.01
N PRO A 399 13.74 -14.85 15.81
CA PRO A 399 13.38 -13.65 16.59
C PRO A 399 11.90 -13.25 16.37
N PRO A 400 11.31 -12.49 17.32
CA PRO A 400 9.94 -12.03 17.17
C PRO A 400 9.81 -11.04 16.00
N LEU A 401 8.71 -11.18 15.25
CA LEU A 401 8.34 -10.26 14.17
C LEU A 401 8.19 -8.84 14.73
N ASN A 402 8.68 -7.86 13.98
CA ASN A 402 8.60 -6.47 14.37
C ASN A 402 8.52 -5.54 13.16
N THR A 403 8.31 -4.25 13.41
CA THR A 403 8.13 -3.23 12.37
C THR A 403 9.42 -2.50 12.00
N LYS A 404 10.60 -3.02 12.38
CA LYS A 404 11.86 -2.47 11.89
C LYS A 404 12.02 -2.78 10.40
N PHE A 405 12.98 -2.12 9.77
CA PHE A 405 13.36 -2.49 8.41
C PHE A 405 13.90 -3.93 8.39
N TYR A 406 13.78 -4.57 7.23
CA TYR A 406 14.20 -5.94 7.03
C TYR A 406 15.70 -6.13 7.28
N LYS A 407 16.07 -7.14 8.07
CA LYS A 407 17.47 -7.54 8.29
C LYS A 407 17.60 -9.06 8.37
N ALA A 408 18.63 -9.62 7.75
CA ALA A 408 18.91 -11.06 7.75
C ALA A 408 20.39 -11.35 8.05
N SER A 409 20.68 -12.51 8.63
CA SER A 409 22.05 -12.98 8.87
C SER A 409 22.66 -13.58 7.59
N LYS A 410 23.99 -13.68 7.56
CA LYS A 410 24.72 -14.37 6.47
C LYS A 410 24.41 -15.88 6.42
N GLU A 411 23.91 -16.42 7.52
CA GLU A 411 23.46 -17.81 7.66
C GLU A 411 22.03 -18.03 7.14
N GLY A 412 21.28 -16.96 6.85
CA GLY A 412 19.92 -17.05 6.30
C GLY A 412 18.81 -17.04 7.34
N GLU A 413 19.07 -16.44 8.50
CA GLU A 413 18.06 -16.23 9.54
C GLU A 413 17.53 -14.80 9.46
N LEU A 414 16.21 -14.61 9.60
CA LEU A 414 15.64 -13.27 9.78
C LEU A 414 16.11 -12.75 11.14
N LEU A 415 16.65 -11.52 11.19
CA LEU A 415 17.11 -10.88 12.42
C LEU A 415 16.14 -9.80 12.91
N GLU A 416 15.61 -8.99 11.98
CA GLU A 416 14.67 -7.91 12.26
C GLU A 416 13.63 -7.77 11.14
N GLY A 417 12.48 -7.16 11.46
CA GLY A 417 11.39 -6.97 10.51
C GLY A 417 10.40 -8.13 10.47
N GLY A 418 9.93 -8.46 9.26
CA GLY A 418 8.92 -9.50 9.01
C GLY A 418 7.47 -9.00 8.98
N ILE A 419 7.27 -7.69 9.11
CA ILE A 419 5.95 -7.04 8.94
C ILE A 419 5.93 -6.15 7.69
N PHE A 420 6.98 -5.35 7.50
CA PHE A 420 7.17 -4.51 6.31
C PHE A 420 8.10 -5.22 5.32
N SER A 421 7.77 -5.10 4.04
CA SER A 421 8.56 -5.60 2.91
C SER A 421 9.73 -4.67 2.59
N LEU A 422 10.49 -5.00 1.54
CA LEU A 422 11.77 -4.35 1.22
C LEU A 422 11.68 -2.89 0.79
N ASP A 423 10.49 -2.38 0.49
CA ASP A 423 10.29 -0.94 0.26
C ASP A 423 10.11 -0.14 1.56
N GLY A 424 10.03 -0.82 2.71
CA GLY A 424 9.86 -0.21 4.02
C GLY A 424 8.54 0.52 4.24
N VAL A 425 7.54 0.31 3.36
CA VAL A 425 6.21 0.95 3.43
C VAL A 425 5.10 -0.08 3.41
N HIS A 426 5.17 -1.05 2.50
CA HIS A 426 4.11 -2.01 2.27
C HIS A 426 4.36 -3.30 3.03
N PRO A 427 3.31 -4.01 3.47
CA PRO A 427 3.45 -5.21 4.27
C PRO A 427 4.04 -6.40 3.48
N THR A 428 4.67 -7.32 4.20
CA THR A 428 4.97 -8.68 3.70
C THR A 428 3.69 -9.53 3.61
N VAL A 429 3.78 -10.83 3.26
CA VAL A 429 2.60 -11.72 3.30
C VAL A 429 2.07 -11.86 4.72
N ILE A 430 2.97 -12.01 5.70
CA ILE A 430 2.58 -12.02 7.13
C ILE A 430 1.92 -10.70 7.52
N GLY A 431 2.47 -9.56 7.09
CA GLY A 431 1.86 -8.24 7.32
C GLY A 431 0.44 -8.15 6.71
N GLN A 432 0.24 -8.66 5.49
CA GLN A 432 -1.08 -8.75 4.84
C GLN A 432 -2.03 -9.68 5.63
N GLY A 433 -1.53 -10.80 6.14
CA GLY A 433 -2.27 -11.72 7.02
C GLY A 433 -2.75 -11.06 8.30
N ILE A 434 -1.91 -10.22 8.93
CA ILE A 434 -2.28 -9.45 10.13
C ILE A 434 -3.41 -8.47 9.83
N ILE A 435 -3.35 -7.76 8.70
CA ILE A 435 -4.45 -6.88 8.28
C ILE A 435 -5.73 -7.70 8.06
N ALA A 436 -5.63 -8.85 7.39
CA ALA A 436 -6.76 -9.75 7.17
C ALA A 436 -7.38 -10.22 8.49
N TRP A 437 -6.56 -10.53 9.49
CA TRP A 437 -6.99 -10.93 10.83
C TRP A 437 -7.80 -9.84 11.54
N GLU A 438 -7.37 -8.58 11.45
CA GLU A 438 -8.11 -7.45 12.02
C GLU A 438 -9.46 -7.22 11.34
N PHE A 439 -9.51 -7.33 10.01
CA PHE A 439 -10.79 -7.31 9.29
C PHE A 439 -11.67 -8.51 9.65
N LEU A 440 -11.11 -9.71 9.79
CA LEU A 440 -11.86 -10.91 10.17
C LEU A 440 -12.54 -10.74 11.54
N LYS A 441 -11.82 -10.18 12.52
CA LYS A 441 -12.41 -9.85 13.85
C LYS A 441 -13.61 -8.91 13.72
N ALA A 442 -13.51 -7.89 12.86
CA ALA A 442 -14.62 -6.98 12.61
C ALA A 442 -15.81 -7.70 11.92
N PHE A 443 -15.55 -8.59 10.96
CA PHE A 443 -16.58 -9.39 10.29
C PHE A 443 -17.30 -10.31 11.28
N GLN A 444 -16.56 -11.01 12.15
CA GLN A 444 -17.10 -11.89 13.18
C GLN A 444 -17.96 -11.12 14.19
N ALA A 445 -17.47 -9.98 14.68
CA ALA A 445 -18.22 -9.12 15.62
C ALA A 445 -19.52 -8.57 15.02
N ASN A 446 -19.63 -8.54 13.69
CA ASN A 446 -20.76 -8.00 12.96
C ASN A 446 -21.63 -9.07 12.28
N GLY A 447 -21.37 -10.36 12.51
CA GLY A 447 -22.13 -11.46 11.94
C GLY A 447 -21.95 -11.69 10.43
N SER A 448 -20.90 -11.10 9.83
CA SER A 448 -20.56 -11.28 8.40
C SER A 448 -19.60 -12.44 8.14
N ALA A 449 -19.14 -13.13 9.19
CA ALA A 449 -18.27 -14.29 9.09
C ALA A 449 -18.92 -15.54 9.72
N PRO A 450 -18.67 -16.74 9.17
CA PRO A 450 -19.07 -17.98 9.82
C PRO A 450 -18.23 -18.19 11.09
N ALA A 451 -18.77 -18.92 12.06
CA ALA A 451 -18.05 -19.19 13.31
C ALA A 451 -16.72 -19.96 13.10
N SER A 452 -16.60 -20.68 12.00
CA SER A 452 -15.40 -21.44 11.62
C SER A 452 -14.37 -20.63 10.84
N ALA A 453 -14.63 -19.37 10.49
CA ALA A 453 -13.67 -18.58 9.72
C ALA A 453 -12.41 -18.30 10.53
N ALA A 454 -11.25 -18.61 9.93
CA ALA A 454 -9.94 -18.46 10.51
C ALA A 454 -8.92 -18.10 9.43
N ILE A 455 -7.87 -17.38 9.82
CA ILE A 455 -6.73 -17.09 8.96
C ILE A 455 -5.83 -18.33 8.89
N ASP A 456 -5.42 -18.73 7.69
CA ASP A 456 -4.47 -19.82 7.48
C ASP A 456 -3.03 -19.33 7.66
N TRP A 457 -2.61 -19.19 8.93
CA TRP A 457 -1.27 -18.74 9.28
C TRP A 457 -0.15 -19.65 8.77
N PRO A 458 -0.25 -21.00 8.85
CA PRO A 458 0.77 -21.87 8.29
C PRO A 458 1.05 -21.61 6.81
N GLU A 459 -0.01 -21.44 6.00
CA GLU A 459 0.17 -21.15 4.57
C GLU A 459 0.72 -19.74 4.35
N ILE A 460 0.27 -18.73 5.09
CA ILE A 460 0.81 -17.36 5.02
C ILE A 460 2.31 -17.34 5.33
N MET A 461 2.73 -17.96 6.44
CA MET A 461 4.14 -17.99 6.84
C MET A 461 5.02 -18.73 5.83
N LYS A 462 4.48 -19.80 5.22
CA LYS A 462 5.15 -20.53 4.15
C LYS A 462 5.29 -19.71 2.87
N GLN A 463 4.29 -18.89 2.55
CA GLN A 463 4.28 -18.01 1.37
C GLN A 463 5.11 -16.74 1.54
N ASP A 464 5.41 -16.33 2.77
CA ASP A 464 6.28 -15.20 3.06
C ASP A 464 7.75 -15.60 2.88
N GLU A 465 8.31 -15.39 1.69
CA GLU A 465 9.70 -15.75 1.43
C GLU A 465 10.71 -14.82 2.10
N LEU A 466 10.34 -13.59 2.48
CA LEU A 466 11.23 -12.71 3.25
C LEU A 466 11.46 -13.28 4.66
N TYR A 467 10.44 -13.95 5.21
CA TYR A 467 10.53 -14.68 6.47
C TYR A 467 11.12 -16.08 6.30
N SER A 468 10.59 -16.90 5.39
CA SER A 468 10.94 -18.32 5.28
C SER A 468 12.23 -18.59 4.52
N LYS A 469 12.68 -17.66 3.67
CA LYS A 469 13.93 -17.73 2.90
C LYS A 469 14.61 -16.35 2.86
N PRO A 470 15.16 -15.88 3.98
CA PRO A 470 15.72 -14.54 4.08
C PRO A 470 16.77 -14.24 2.99
N ILE A 471 16.75 -13.00 2.47
CA ILE A 471 17.71 -12.46 1.52
C ILE A 471 18.90 -11.94 2.30
N ARG A 472 20.08 -12.51 2.01
CA ARG A 472 21.26 -12.29 2.86
C ARG A 472 22.18 -11.19 2.35
N VAL A 473 22.06 -10.86 1.06
CA VAL A 473 22.93 -9.86 0.40
C VAL A 473 22.60 -8.41 0.81
N LEU A 474 21.45 -8.16 1.43
CA LEU A 474 20.93 -6.80 1.60
C LEU A 474 21.79 -5.92 2.50
N ASP A 475 22.34 -6.45 3.59
CA ASP A 475 23.14 -5.68 4.55
C ASP A 475 24.39 -5.08 3.87
N ASP A 476 25.11 -5.86 3.07
CA ASP A 476 26.28 -5.41 2.32
C ASP A 476 25.91 -4.35 1.23
N LEU A 477 24.70 -4.44 0.67
CA LEU A 477 24.22 -3.47 -0.34
C LEU A 477 23.85 -2.12 0.30
N ILE A 478 23.32 -2.11 1.52
CA ILE A 478 22.87 -0.89 2.21
C ILE A 478 24.04 -0.14 2.86
N GLU A 479 25.15 -0.82 3.17
CA GLU A 479 26.38 -0.18 3.68
C GLU A 479 27.19 0.56 2.60
N ASN A 480 26.84 0.42 1.32
CA ASN A 480 27.51 1.08 0.21
C ASN A 480 26.79 2.37 -0.20
N ASP A 481 27.41 3.53 0.04
CA ASP A 481 26.85 4.86 -0.27
C ASP A 481 26.37 5.01 -1.74
N GLN A 482 27.05 4.39 -2.72
CA GLN A 482 26.64 4.47 -4.13
C GLN A 482 25.34 3.71 -4.41
N VAL A 483 25.09 2.67 -3.63
CA VAL A 483 23.92 1.82 -3.74
C VAL A 483 22.77 2.44 -2.97
N VAL A 484 23.04 3.08 -1.83
CA VAL A 484 22.09 3.94 -1.13
C VAL A 484 21.64 5.11 -2.01
N ASP A 485 22.54 5.72 -2.78
CA ASP A 485 22.20 6.76 -3.74
C ASP A 485 21.33 6.22 -4.89
N PHE A 486 21.65 5.03 -5.41
CA PHE A 486 20.81 4.34 -6.39
C PHE A 486 19.42 4.01 -5.83
N PHE A 487 19.34 3.43 -4.62
CA PHE A 487 18.08 3.18 -3.92
C PHE A 487 17.30 4.46 -3.71
N THR A 488 17.97 5.54 -3.33
CA THR A 488 17.32 6.84 -3.16
C THR A 488 16.68 7.33 -4.46
N GLN A 489 17.34 7.12 -5.61
CA GLN A 489 16.79 7.45 -6.92
C GLN A 489 15.62 6.53 -7.32
N VAL A 490 15.73 5.21 -7.09
CA VAL A 490 14.64 4.25 -7.34
C VAL A 490 13.44 4.54 -6.45
N MET A 491 13.63 4.79 -5.16
CA MET A 491 12.55 5.10 -4.22
C MET A 491 11.89 6.45 -4.56
N ALA A 492 12.64 7.41 -5.11
CA ALA A 492 12.05 8.63 -5.65
C ALA A 492 11.17 8.38 -6.89
N LEU A 493 11.41 7.32 -7.66
CA LEU A 493 10.54 6.88 -8.75
C LEU A 493 9.27 6.17 -8.24
N LEU A 494 9.33 5.46 -7.10
CA LEU A 494 8.14 4.84 -6.51
C LEU A 494 7.09 5.85 -6.04
N GLY A 495 7.54 7.04 -5.61
CA GLY A 495 6.67 8.15 -5.17
C GLY A 495 6.17 9.06 -6.29
N ARG A 496 6.52 8.79 -7.55
CA ARG A 496 5.97 9.43 -8.76
C ARG A 496 4.97 8.50 -9.42
#